data_AF-A0AAD5C7C0-F1
#
_entry.id   AF-A0AAD5C7C0-F1
#
_cell.length_a   1.000
_cell.length_b   1.000
_cell.length_c   1.000
_cell.angle_alpha   90.00
_cell.angle_beta   90.00
_cell.angle_gamma   90.00
#
_symmetry.space_group_name_H-M   'P 1'
#
loop_
_entity.id
_entity.type
_entity.pdbx_description
1 polymer ?
#
loop_
_entity_poly.entity_id
_entity_poly.type
_entity_poly.pdbx_seq_one_letter_code
_entity_poly.pdbx_strand_id
1 'polypeptide(L)'
;MEEVVWRLEFALQLQEDFEKVEKNTRIVKEFLIYVKDTQILNVTFTPSPDSYAFINGIEIVSMPPNLYFNRTTKYVGMTTGPIVGNTMALENLYMLNINGGHISSNEDTGMHRSWDQDDNYIYGASMETPIFHNQIKYSMETPNYTAPEPVYQTQRNMSKLSQDYNLTWMLPVDSGFYYMLRLHFCNIIPQYTKKAAEEAADLFNWTQGSGWHTKQARFAASDAS
;
A
#
# COMPACT_ATOMS: atom_id res chain seq x y z
N MET A 1 -5.69 -9.42 26.37
CA MET A 1 -5.11 -8.09 26.08
C MET A 1 -4.44 -8.24 24.74
N GLU A 2 -4.96 -7.53 23.75
CA GLU A 2 -4.70 -7.74 22.34
C GLU A 2 -3.39 -7.04 21.93
N GLU A 3 -2.57 -7.74 21.15
CA GLU A 3 -1.32 -7.24 20.60
C GLU A 3 -1.59 -6.02 19.72
N VAL A 4 -0.97 -4.88 20.03
CA VAL A 4 -1.18 -3.62 19.31
C VAL A 4 0.00 -3.35 18.36
N VAL A 5 -0.28 -3.20 17.07
CA VAL A 5 0.72 -2.63 16.14
C VAL A 5 0.50 -1.14 16.06
N TRP A 6 1.57 -0.36 16.11
CA TRP A 6 1.50 1.09 16.05
C TRP A 6 1.97 1.57 14.68
N ARG A 7 1.10 2.30 14.02
CA ARG A 7 1.41 3.13 12.87
C ARG A 7 1.99 4.45 13.39
N LEU A 8 3.22 4.74 13.01
CA LEU A 8 3.88 6.01 13.31
C LEU A 8 3.89 6.82 12.02
N GLU A 9 3.16 7.91 11.99
CA GLU A 9 3.34 8.94 10.97
C GLU A 9 4.15 10.08 11.53
N PHE A 10 5.06 10.59 10.71
CA PHE A 10 5.71 11.86 10.97
C PHE A 10 5.70 12.72 9.72
N ALA A 11 5.35 13.99 9.89
CA ALA A 11 5.46 14.98 8.82
C ALA A 11 6.86 15.62 8.87
N LEU A 12 7.83 15.02 8.20
CA LEU A 12 9.21 15.50 8.15
C LEU A 12 9.39 16.39 6.93
N GLN A 13 9.62 17.68 7.13
CA GLN A 13 10.18 18.49 6.05
C GLN A 13 11.70 18.47 6.25
N LEU A 14 12.37 17.52 5.60
CA LEU A 14 13.82 17.52 5.52
C LEU A 14 14.21 18.72 4.67
N GLN A 15 14.85 19.71 5.28
CA GLN A 15 15.57 20.74 4.57
C GLN A 15 17.03 20.30 4.50
N GLU A 16 17.29 19.23 3.75
CA GLU A 16 18.63 18.99 3.22
C GLU A 16 18.73 19.77 1.91
N ASP A 17 19.67 20.70 1.90
CA ASP A 17 20.02 21.63 0.84
C ASP A 17 19.01 22.73 0.47
N PHE A 18 19.53 23.96 0.38
CA PHE A 18 18.82 25.20 0.03
C PHE A 18 18.43 25.25 -1.46
N GLU A 19 17.93 24.16 -2.03
CA GLU A 19 17.28 24.18 -3.35
C GLU A 19 15.77 24.03 -3.19
N LYS A 20 15.11 25.20 -3.08
CA LYS A 20 13.68 25.46 -3.29
C LYS A 20 12.76 24.24 -3.17
N VAL A 21 12.46 23.85 -1.95
CA VAL A 21 11.19 23.15 -1.69
C VAL A 21 10.07 24.15 -1.98
N GLU A 22 9.17 23.82 -2.92
CA GLU A 22 8.00 24.67 -3.21
C GLU A 22 7.23 24.94 -1.92
N LYS A 23 6.80 26.19 -1.74
CA LYS A 23 6.34 26.78 -0.47
C LYS A 23 5.12 26.11 0.20
N ASN A 24 4.59 25.02 -0.33
CA ASN A 24 3.38 24.32 0.14
C ASN A 24 3.48 22.78 0.18
N THR A 25 4.65 22.17 -0.03
CA THR A 25 4.75 20.70 0.01
C THR A 25 4.94 20.20 1.43
N ARG A 26 3.90 19.61 2.02
CA ARG A 26 3.99 18.80 3.25
C ARG A 26 4.46 17.40 2.86
N ILE A 27 5.54 16.93 3.46
CA ILE A 27 6.00 15.54 3.32
C ILE A 27 5.49 14.77 4.54
N VAL A 28 4.82 13.65 4.29
CA VAL A 28 4.39 12.70 5.33
C VAL A 28 5.15 11.40 5.08
N LYS A 29 5.70 10.83 6.15
CA LYS A 29 6.30 9.51 6.16
C LYS A 29 5.53 8.63 7.13
N GLU A 30 5.14 7.46 6.67
CA GLU A 30 4.34 6.51 7.44
C GLU A 30 5.13 5.22 7.64
N PHE A 31 5.22 4.77 8.89
CA PHE A 31 5.86 3.53 9.27
C PHE A 31 4.89 2.63 10.02
N LEU A 32 4.96 1.33 9.73
CA LEU A 32 4.27 0.30 10.47
C LEU A 32 5.31 -0.40 11.34
N ILE A 33 5.11 -0.32 12.65
CA ILE A 33 6.06 -0.85 13.63
C ILE A 33 5.32 -1.74 14.61
N TYR A 34 5.81 -2.96 14.77
CA TYR A 34 5.30 -3.88 15.78
C TYR A 34 5.93 -3.54 17.13
N VAL A 35 5.13 -3.10 18.10
CA VAL A 35 5.60 -2.79 19.47
C VAL A 35 4.80 -3.65 20.44
N LYS A 36 5.49 -4.45 21.25
CA LYS A 36 4.81 -5.28 22.25
C LYS A 36 4.28 -4.42 23.38
N ASP A 37 3.22 -4.85 24.06
CA ASP A 37 2.58 -4.12 25.17
C ASP A 37 3.54 -3.70 26.30
N THR A 38 4.65 -4.41 26.46
CA THR A 38 5.68 -4.14 27.48
C THR A 38 6.82 -3.26 26.98
N GLN A 39 6.80 -2.85 25.72
CA GLN A 39 7.87 -2.08 25.08
C GLN A 39 7.49 -0.60 24.98
N ILE A 40 8.49 0.26 25.16
CA ILE A 40 8.37 1.70 24.95
C ILE A 40 8.86 2.02 23.54
N LEU A 41 8.06 2.75 22.76
CA LEU A 41 8.48 3.28 21.47
C LEU A 41 9.27 4.57 21.68
N ASN A 42 10.58 4.51 21.47
CA ASN A 42 11.45 5.69 21.50
C ASN A 42 11.58 6.29 20.09
N VAL A 43 11.20 7.55 19.92
CA VAL A 43 11.37 8.31 18.68
C VAL A 43 12.43 9.38 18.91
N THR A 44 13.59 9.22 18.27
CA THR A 44 14.75 10.11 18.46
C THR A 44 15.13 10.76 17.14
N PHE A 45 15.15 12.09 17.10
CA PHE A 45 15.64 12.87 15.96
C PHE A 45 17.08 13.29 16.24
N THR A 46 18.02 12.82 15.40
CA THR A 46 19.44 13.14 15.55
C THR A 46 19.92 13.89 14.31
N PRO A 47 20.11 15.22 14.39
CA PRO A 47 20.67 15.97 13.28
C PRO A 47 22.15 15.61 13.06
N SER A 48 22.62 15.79 11.83
CA SER A 48 24.05 15.76 11.51
C SER A 48 24.79 16.92 12.19
N PRO A 49 26.14 16.87 12.30
CA PRO A 49 26.92 18.01 12.78
C PRO A 49 26.57 19.29 12.01
N ASP A 50 26.45 20.40 12.73
CA ASP A 50 26.10 21.73 12.19
C ASP A 50 24.72 21.83 11.50
N SER A 51 23.80 20.89 11.76
CA SER A 51 22.41 20.95 11.28
C SER A 51 21.38 20.91 12.42
N TYR A 52 20.11 21.15 12.08
CA TYR A 52 18.98 21.05 13.00
C TYR A 52 17.94 20.08 12.45
N ALA A 53 17.24 19.38 13.35
CA ALA A 53 16.08 18.57 13.01
C ALA A 53 14.82 19.28 13.49
N PHE A 54 13.76 19.23 12.69
CA PHE A 54 12.45 19.73 13.10
C PHE A 54 11.35 18.77 12.67
N ILE A 55 10.26 18.77 13.43
CA ILE A 55 9.10 17.94 13.21
C ILE A 55 7.86 18.80 13.41
N ASN A 56 6.92 18.74 12.45
CA ASN A 56 5.68 19.50 12.54
C ASN A 56 4.61 18.77 13.35
N GLY A 57 4.58 17.44 13.27
CA GLY A 57 3.61 16.62 13.97
C GLY A 57 3.97 15.13 13.89
N ILE A 58 3.61 14.41 14.95
CA ILE A 58 3.74 12.96 15.07
C ILE A 58 2.34 12.43 15.37
N GLU A 59 1.92 11.43 14.61
CA GLU A 59 0.68 10.71 14.83
C GLU A 59 1.00 9.24 15.12
N ILE A 60 0.36 8.69 16.15
CA ILE A 60 0.52 7.31 16.57
C ILE A 60 -0.86 6.68 16.60
N VAL A 61 -1.11 5.74 15.69
CA VAL A 61 -2.42 5.08 15.52
C VAL A 61 -2.25 3.59 15.71
N SER A 62 -3.14 2.96 16.47
CA SER A 62 -3.16 1.50 16.60
C SER A 62 -3.76 0.85 15.34
N MET A 63 -3.25 -0.32 14.97
CA MET A 63 -3.78 -1.13 13.87
C MET A 63 -3.82 -2.61 14.24
N PRO A 64 -4.71 -3.41 13.60
CA PRO A 64 -4.82 -4.83 13.87
C PRO A 64 -3.50 -5.57 13.57
N PRO A 65 -3.03 -6.47 14.45
CA PRO A 65 -1.69 -7.05 14.37
C PRO A 65 -1.47 -7.90 13.12
N ASN A 66 -2.52 -8.55 12.64
CA ASN A 66 -2.48 -9.45 11.48
C ASN A 66 -2.89 -8.75 10.17
N LEU A 67 -3.04 -7.42 10.18
CA LEU A 67 -3.35 -6.70 8.95
C LEU A 67 -2.17 -6.78 8.00
N TYR A 68 -0.97 -6.35 8.39
CA TYR A 68 0.23 -6.36 7.52
C TYR A 68 1.33 -7.35 7.94
N PHE A 69 1.38 -7.72 9.22
CA PHE A 69 2.39 -8.63 9.76
C PHE A 69 1.87 -10.06 9.86
N ASN A 70 2.81 -11.01 9.95
CA ASN A 70 2.56 -12.44 10.16
C ASN A 70 1.67 -13.07 9.08
N ARG A 71 1.67 -12.52 7.87
CA ARG A 71 0.99 -13.09 6.71
C ARG A 71 1.97 -13.88 5.85
N THR A 72 1.46 -14.93 5.22
CA THR A 72 2.20 -15.66 4.19
C THR A 72 2.32 -14.78 2.95
N THR A 73 3.54 -14.42 2.58
CA THR A 73 3.82 -13.65 1.36
C THR A 73 4.37 -14.56 0.27
N LYS A 74 4.03 -14.26 -0.99
CA LYS A 74 4.64 -14.88 -2.17
C LYS A 74 5.79 -14.01 -2.65
N TYR A 75 6.94 -14.58 -2.96
CA TYR A 75 8.08 -13.82 -3.47
C TYR A 75 8.08 -13.79 -5.00
N VAL A 76 8.41 -12.64 -5.56
CA VAL A 76 8.44 -12.42 -7.02
C VAL A 76 9.85 -12.68 -7.52
N GLY A 77 10.00 -13.65 -8.44
CA GLY A 77 11.30 -14.00 -9.02
C GLY A 77 12.30 -14.61 -8.03
N MET A 78 11.84 -15.07 -6.87
CA MET A 78 12.68 -15.66 -5.81
C MET A 78 11.96 -16.85 -5.19
N THR A 79 12.72 -17.84 -4.70
CA THR A 79 12.19 -19.00 -3.97
C THR A 79 11.99 -18.73 -2.48
N THR A 80 12.78 -17.81 -1.91
CA THR A 80 12.73 -17.39 -0.50
C THR A 80 13.00 -15.90 -0.38
N GLY A 81 12.57 -15.30 0.74
CA GLY A 81 12.80 -13.90 1.06
C GLY A 81 12.48 -13.61 2.52
N PRO A 82 12.43 -12.32 2.91
CA PRO A 82 12.17 -11.93 4.29
C PRO A 82 10.72 -12.20 4.68
N ILE A 83 10.53 -12.82 5.85
CA ILE A 83 9.22 -13.01 6.45
C ILE A 83 8.84 -11.71 7.18
N VAL A 84 7.75 -11.08 6.75
CA VAL A 84 7.22 -9.86 7.37
C VAL A 84 6.60 -10.20 8.72
N GLY A 85 7.46 -10.23 9.75
CA GLY A 85 7.11 -10.56 11.12
C GLY A 85 7.28 -9.39 12.07
N ASN A 86 7.06 -9.66 13.36
CA ASN A 86 7.10 -8.69 14.45
C ASN A 86 8.49 -8.08 14.77
N THR A 87 9.54 -8.45 14.04
CA THR A 87 10.89 -7.87 14.16
C THR A 87 11.22 -6.93 13.02
N MET A 88 10.32 -6.76 12.04
CA MET A 88 10.50 -5.86 10.90
C MET A 88 9.66 -4.59 11.08
N ALA A 89 10.14 -3.50 10.48
CA ALA A 89 9.35 -2.30 10.25
C ALA A 89 9.08 -2.17 8.74
N LEU A 90 7.94 -1.59 8.38
CA LEU A 90 7.60 -1.27 7.00
C LEU A 90 7.44 0.24 6.87
N GLU A 91 7.90 0.81 5.77
CA GLU A 91 7.55 2.16 5.35
C GLU A 91 6.46 2.06 4.28
N ASN A 92 5.36 2.79 4.44
CA ASN A 92 4.37 2.91 3.39
C ASN A 92 4.87 3.92 2.34
N LEU A 93 5.03 3.46 1.10
CA LEU A 93 5.44 4.30 -0.02
C LEU A 93 4.27 4.74 -0.89
N TYR A 94 3.31 3.84 -1.12
CA TYR A 94 2.18 4.07 -2.01
C TYR A 94 0.95 3.36 -1.46
N MET A 95 -0.14 4.11 -1.32
CA MET A 95 -1.46 3.59 -1.01
C MET A 95 -2.46 4.16 -2.01
N LEU A 96 -2.88 3.34 -2.97
CA LEU A 96 -3.58 3.80 -4.16
C LEU A 96 -5.01 3.28 -4.24
N ASN A 97 -5.95 4.17 -4.54
CA ASN A 97 -7.33 3.86 -4.90
C ASN A 97 -7.45 3.77 -6.43
N ILE A 98 -7.42 2.54 -6.95
CA ILE A 98 -7.32 2.26 -8.39
C ILE A 98 -8.60 2.68 -9.14
N ASN A 99 -8.48 3.60 -10.10
CA ASN A 99 -9.62 4.21 -10.81
C ASN A 99 -10.61 4.97 -9.91
N GLY A 100 -10.23 5.25 -8.66
CA GLY A 100 -11.06 5.93 -7.69
C GLY A 100 -10.66 7.38 -7.46
N GLY A 101 -11.43 8.08 -6.63
CA GLY A 101 -11.06 9.38 -6.09
C GLY A 101 -10.05 9.26 -4.95
N HIS A 102 -9.40 10.37 -4.62
CA HIS A 102 -8.62 10.46 -3.40
C HIS A 102 -9.53 10.24 -2.18
N ILE A 103 -9.08 9.41 -1.23
CA ILE A 103 -9.76 9.17 0.04
C ILE A 103 -8.90 9.78 1.14
N SER A 104 -9.45 10.78 1.83
CA SER A 104 -8.72 11.45 2.90
C SER A 104 -8.61 10.55 4.13
N SER A 105 -7.67 10.86 5.03
CA SER A 105 -7.49 10.13 6.30
C SER A 105 -8.77 10.07 7.16
N ASN A 106 -9.63 11.08 7.07
CA ASN A 106 -10.90 11.14 7.80
C ASN A 106 -11.97 10.19 7.24
N GLU A 107 -11.81 9.77 5.99
CA GLU A 107 -12.72 8.87 5.28
C GLU A 107 -12.22 7.42 5.29
N ASP A 108 -11.05 7.17 5.89
CA ASP A 108 -10.53 5.83 6.13
C ASP A 108 -11.27 5.13 7.28
N THR A 109 -11.09 3.82 7.34
CA THR A 109 -11.73 2.93 8.31
C THR A 109 -10.96 2.84 9.62
N GLY A 110 -10.72 4.00 10.25
CA GLY A 110 -10.20 4.12 11.61
C GLY A 110 -8.68 4.09 11.80
N MET A 111 -7.90 3.92 10.73
CA MET A 111 -6.42 3.96 10.79
C MET A 111 -5.81 5.24 10.22
N HIS A 112 -6.65 6.20 9.82
CA HIS A 112 -6.24 7.51 9.32
C HIS A 112 -5.31 7.46 8.10
N ARG A 113 -5.45 6.42 7.26
CA ARG A 113 -4.65 6.27 6.03
C ARG A 113 -5.21 7.14 4.91
N SER A 114 -4.32 7.68 4.09
CA SER A 114 -4.70 8.39 2.86
C SER A 114 -4.58 7.46 1.66
N TRP A 115 -5.56 7.47 0.76
CA TRP A 115 -5.52 6.70 -0.49
C TRP A 115 -5.50 7.67 -1.67
N ASP A 116 -4.39 7.66 -2.42
CA ASP A 116 -4.21 8.53 -3.57
C ASP A 116 -4.74 7.91 -4.85
N GLN A 117 -5.03 8.74 -5.85
CA GLN A 117 -5.41 8.26 -7.17
C GLN A 117 -4.21 7.61 -7.87
N ASP A 118 -4.47 6.62 -8.72
CA ASP A 118 -3.42 5.89 -9.44
C ASP A 118 -3.00 6.55 -10.77
N ASP A 119 -3.65 7.64 -11.18
CA ASP A 119 -3.50 8.28 -12.50
C ASP A 119 -2.06 8.74 -12.81
N ASN A 120 -1.28 9.10 -11.78
CA ASN A 120 0.11 9.51 -11.96
C ASN A 120 1.09 8.33 -12.13
N TYR A 121 0.64 7.10 -11.85
CA TYR A 121 1.49 5.91 -11.83
C TYR A 121 1.15 4.94 -12.96
N ILE A 122 -0.01 5.08 -13.59
CA ILE A 122 -0.41 4.22 -14.69
C ILE A 122 0.37 4.55 -15.96
N TYR A 123 0.90 3.50 -16.61
CA TYR A 123 1.54 3.58 -17.90
C TYR A 123 0.70 2.85 -18.96
N GLY A 124 0.33 3.57 -20.01
CA GLY A 124 -0.45 3.04 -21.13
C GLY A 124 -1.92 3.48 -21.10
N ALA A 125 -2.72 2.89 -22.00
CA ALA A 125 -4.13 3.21 -22.10
C ALA A 125 -4.95 2.42 -21.06
N SER A 126 -5.75 3.14 -20.27
CA SER A 126 -6.82 2.55 -19.46
C SER A 126 -8.16 3.05 -19.95
N MET A 127 -9.14 2.17 -19.99
CA MET A 127 -10.53 2.57 -20.23
C MET A 127 -11.21 2.92 -18.90
N GLU A 128 -12.16 3.84 -18.95
CA GLU A 128 -13.09 4.08 -17.84
C GLU A 128 -13.83 2.77 -17.52
N THR A 129 -13.86 2.42 -16.24
CA THR A 129 -14.65 1.29 -15.75
C THR A 129 -15.84 1.82 -14.93
N PRO A 130 -16.97 1.10 -14.93
CA PRO A 130 -18.12 1.51 -14.15
C PRO A 130 -17.82 1.42 -12.64
N ILE A 131 -18.26 2.44 -11.90
CA ILE A 131 -18.25 2.45 -10.44
C ILE A 131 -19.37 1.55 -9.92
N PHE A 132 -19.07 0.73 -8.92
CA PHE A 132 -20.07 -0.08 -8.23
C PHE A 132 -20.75 0.73 -7.14
N HIS A 133 -22.08 0.86 -7.23
CA HIS A 133 -22.85 1.72 -6.33
C HIS A 133 -23.52 0.95 -5.18
N ASN A 134 -23.41 -0.38 -5.16
CA ASN A 134 -23.99 -1.19 -4.09
C ASN A 134 -22.98 -1.39 -2.96
N GLN A 135 -23.52 -1.83 -1.82
CA GLN A 135 -22.73 -2.09 -0.62
C GLN A 135 -21.72 -3.23 -0.84
N ILE A 136 -20.47 -3.01 -0.44
CA ILE A 136 -19.42 -4.03 -0.40
C ILE A 136 -19.64 -4.95 0.81
N LYS A 137 -19.55 -6.25 0.57
CA LYS A 137 -19.66 -7.28 1.60
C LYS A 137 -18.28 -7.74 2.03
N TYR A 138 -17.90 -7.39 3.25
CA TYR A 138 -16.66 -7.81 3.89
C TYR A 138 -16.77 -9.22 4.47
N SER A 139 -15.65 -9.93 4.53
CA SER A 139 -15.52 -11.26 5.12
C SER A 139 -14.82 -11.19 6.49
N MET A 140 -14.67 -12.32 7.17
CA MET A 140 -13.86 -12.37 8.40
C MET A 140 -12.36 -12.27 8.10
N GLU A 141 -11.95 -12.74 6.93
CA GLU A 141 -10.59 -12.74 6.42
C GLU A 141 -10.17 -11.35 5.91
N THR A 142 -11.14 -10.59 5.38
CA THR A 142 -11.01 -9.22 4.88
C THR A 142 -12.06 -8.32 5.53
N PRO A 143 -11.86 -7.93 6.80
CA PRO A 143 -12.78 -7.03 7.51
C PRO A 143 -12.79 -5.63 6.90
N ASN A 144 -13.80 -4.83 7.25
CA ASN A 144 -13.98 -3.48 6.72
C ASN A 144 -12.81 -2.54 6.98
N TYR A 145 -12.04 -2.75 8.05
CA TYR A 145 -10.83 -1.95 8.31
C TYR A 145 -9.70 -2.22 7.31
N THR A 146 -9.75 -3.29 6.51
CA THR A 146 -8.69 -3.66 5.56
C THR A 146 -8.46 -2.56 4.53
N ALA A 147 -9.53 -2.01 3.96
CA ALA A 147 -9.56 -0.83 3.13
C ALA A 147 -10.99 -0.25 3.10
N PRO A 148 -11.16 1.06 2.94
CA PRO A 148 -12.48 1.68 2.89
C PRO A 148 -13.25 1.23 1.65
N GLU A 149 -14.58 1.28 1.74
CA GLU A 149 -15.49 0.79 0.70
C GLU A 149 -15.22 1.34 -0.71
N PRO A 150 -14.90 2.64 -0.90
CA PRO A 150 -14.60 3.18 -2.23
C PRO A 150 -13.42 2.51 -2.95
N VAL A 151 -12.47 1.91 -2.21
CA VAL A 151 -11.35 1.14 -2.79
C VAL A 151 -11.85 -0.11 -3.51
N TYR A 152 -12.89 -0.74 -2.99
CA TYR A 152 -13.48 -1.94 -3.58
C TYR A 152 -14.60 -1.66 -4.59
N GLN A 153 -15.11 -0.42 -4.62
CA GLN A 153 -16.15 0.00 -5.57
C GLN A 153 -15.62 0.42 -6.94
N THR A 154 -14.30 0.55 -7.06
CA THR A 154 -13.61 0.97 -8.29
C THR A 154 -12.54 -0.04 -8.68
N GLN A 155 -12.18 -0.07 -9.96
CA GLN A 155 -11.14 -0.96 -10.49
C GLN A 155 -10.63 -0.46 -11.84
N ARG A 156 -9.47 -0.93 -12.31
CA ARG A 156 -9.11 -0.85 -13.74
C ARG A 156 -9.10 -2.25 -14.34
N ASN A 157 -9.55 -2.37 -15.58
CA ASN A 157 -9.47 -3.62 -16.33
C ASN A 157 -9.02 -3.36 -17.77
N MET A 158 -8.54 -4.41 -18.43
CA MET A 158 -8.09 -4.35 -19.82
C MET A 158 -9.23 -4.51 -20.84
N SER A 159 -10.48 -4.63 -20.37
CA SER A 159 -11.67 -4.84 -21.20
C SER A 159 -11.43 -5.89 -22.31
N LYS A 160 -11.84 -5.60 -23.55
CA LYS A 160 -11.67 -6.47 -24.73
C LYS A 160 -10.25 -6.50 -25.29
N LEU A 161 -9.36 -5.66 -24.80
CA LEU A 161 -8.04 -5.43 -25.36
C LEU A 161 -6.93 -6.13 -24.54
N SER A 162 -7.31 -7.05 -23.65
CA SER A 162 -6.40 -7.83 -22.80
C SER A 162 -5.40 -8.69 -23.58
N GLN A 163 -5.58 -8.87 -24.89
CA GLN A 163 -4.64 -9.61 -25.75
C GLN A 163 -3.57 -8.70 -26.37
N ASP A 164 -3.81 -7.39 -26.42
CA ASP A 164 -3.00 -6.44 -27.20
C ASP A 164 -2.14 -5.53 -26.30
N TYR A 165 -2.47 -5.41 -25.01
CA TYR A 165 -1.68 -4.61 -24.07
C TYR A 165 -1.70 -5.16 -22.64
N ASN A 166 -0.69 -4.73 -21.87
CA ASN A 166 -0.62 -4.95 -20.44
C ASN A 166 -1.02 -3.67 -19.68
N LEU A 167 -1.85 -3.83 -18.66
CA LEU A 167 -2.11 -2.77 -17.69
C LEU A 167 -0.92 -2.66 -16.74
N THR A 168 -0.22 -1.53 -16.76
CA THR A 168 1.07 -1.37 -16.08
C THR A 168 1.04 -0.17 -15.15
N TRP A 169 1.57 -0.34 -13.94
CA TRP A 169 1.87 0.77 -13.03
C TRP A 169 3.37 0.87 -12.81
N MET A 170 3.90 2.08 -12.85
CA MET A 170 5.30 2.40 -12.61
C MET A 170 5.43 3.16 -11.29
N LEU A 171 6.01 2.49 -10.29
CA LEU A 171 6.18 3.02 -8.94
C LEU A 171 7.69 3.17 -8.68
N PRO A 172 8.23 4.41 -8.67
CA PRO A 172 9.63 4.65 -8.31
C PRO A 172 9.90 4.19 -6.89
N VAL A 173 10.98 3.44 -6.68
CA VAL A 173 11.38 2.93 -5.36
C VAL A 173 12.90 2.98 -5.20
N ASP A 174 13.36 2.95 -3.95
CA ASP A 174 14.78 2.93 -3.63
C ASP A 174 15.41 1.56 -3.94
N SER A 175 16.70 1.55 -4.29
CA SER A 175 17.43 0.30 -4.49
C SER A 175 17.93 -0.27 -3.16
N GLY A 176 17.97 -1.60 -3.04
CA GLY A 176 18.60 -2.28 -1.89
C GLY A 176 17.62 -2.75 -0.80
N PHE A 177 16.31 -2.53 -0.99
CA PHE A 177 15.26 -2.95 -0.07
C PHE A 177 14.39 -4.07 -0.66
N TYR A 178 13.68 -4.77 0.23
CA TYR A 178 12.57 -5.64 -0.13
C TYR A 178 11.26 -4.87 -0.03
N TYR A 179 10.40 -5.03 -1.02
CA TYR A 179 9.13 -4.32 -1.13
C TYR A 179 7.96 -5.28 -0.94
N MET A 180 6.99 -4.90 -0.12
CA MET A 180 5.73 -5.63 0.00
C MET A 180 4.66 -4.95 -0.84
N LEU A 181 4.08 -5.67 -1.79
CA LEU A 181 2.93 -5.24 -2.57
C LEU A 181 1.67 -5.92 -2.03
N ARG A 182 0.69 -5.12 -1.62
CA ARG A 182 -0.65 -5.61 -1.30
C ARG A 182 -1.61 -5.19 -2.39
N LEU A 183 -2.33 -6.17 -2.94
CA LEU A 183 -3.33 -5.94 -3.95
C LEU A 183 -4.72 -6.18 -3.35
N HIS A 184 -5.61 -5.24 -3.61
CA HIS A 184 -7.00 -5.28 -3.18
C HIS A 184 -7.87 -5.62 -4.39
N PHE A 185 -8.71 -6.65 -4.27
CA PHE A 185 -9.57 -7.09 -5.35
C PHE A 185 -11.03 -7.14 -4.88
N CYS A 186 -11.94 -6.71 -5.73
CA CYS A 186 -13.36 -6.96 -5.55
C CYS A 186 -14.02 -7.17 -6.91
N ASN A 187 -14.72 -8.30 -7.08
CA ASN A 187 -15.42 -8.57 -8.33
C ASN A 187 -16.76 -7.82 -8.38
N ILE A 188 -16.72 -6.61 -8.92
CA ILE A 188 -17.89 -5.73 -9.02
C ILE A 188 -18.65 -5.82 -10.36
N ILE A 189 -18.18 -6.65 -11.31
CA ILE A 189 -18.83 -6.77 -12.62
C ILE A 189 -19.83 -7.95 -12.59
N PRO A 190 -21.14 -7.70 -12.80
CA PRO A 190 -22.17 -8.74 -12.69
C PRO A 190 -22.01 -9.95 -13.63
N GLN A 191 -21.30 -9.77 -14.75
CA GLN A 191 -21.06 -10.86 -15.71
C GLN A 191 -20.03 -11.89 -15.22
N TYR A 192 -19.16 -11.50 -14.29
CA TYR A 192 -18.13 -12.37 -13.71
C TYR A 192 -18.52 -12.91 -12.33
N THR A 193 -19.55 -12.38 -11.67
CA THR A 193 -20.03 -12.88 -10.37
C THR A 193 -20.75 -14.23 -10.45
N LYS A 194 -21.10 -14.71 -11.66
CA LYS A 194 -21.71 -16.04 -11.88
C LYS A 194 -20.71 -17.17 -12.14
N LYS A 195 -19.43 -16.86 -12.34
CA LYS A 195 -18.37 -17.86 -12.39
C LYS A 195 -17.69 -17.86 -11.03
N ALA A 196 -17.40 -19.04 -10.47
CA ALA A 196 -16.62 -19.15 -9.26
C ALA A 196 -15.33 -18.35 -9.46
N ALA A 197 -15.15 -17.27 -8.68
CA ALA A 197 -13.87 -16.61 -8.58
C ALA A 197 -12.89 -17.68 -8.06
N GLU A 198 -11.70 -17.78 -8.65
CA GLU A 198 -10.67 -18.65 -8.11
C GLU A 198 -10.39 -18.24 -6.65
N GLU A 199 -10.18 -19.21 -5.76
CA GLU A 199 -9.97 -18.96 -4.32
C GLU A 199 -8.75 -18.07 -4.05
N ALA A 200 -7.83 -17.92 -5.02
CA ALA A 200 -6.71 -16.99 -4.96
C ALA A 200 -6.34 -16.48 -6.36
N ALA A 201 -6.15 -15.16 -6.51
CA ALA A 201 -5.63 -14.56 -7.73
C ALA A 201 -4.09 -14.51 -7.67
N ASP A 202 -3.40 -15.42 -8.37
CA ASP A 202 -1.94 -15.38 -8.44
C ASP A 202 -1.45 -14.51 -9.60
N LEU A 203 -1.51 -13.19 -9.41
CA LEU A 203 -1.15 -12.23 -10.45
C LEU A 203 0.29 -12.44 -10.97
N PHE A 204 1.23 -12.88 -10.13
CA PHE A 204 2.62 -13.08 -10.54
C PHE A 204 2.81 -14.32 -11.40
N ASN A 205 2.06 -15.38 -11.10
CA ASN A 205 2.02 -16.56 -11.96
C ASN A 205 1.25 -16.29 -13.27
N TRP A 206 0.22 -15.43 -13.23
CA TRP A 206 -0.60 -15.09 -14.39
C TRP A 206 0.05 -14.07 -15.34
N THR A 207 0.83 -13.12 -14.82
CA THR A 207 1.40 -12.01 -15.60
C THR A 207 2.90 -12.17 -15.89
N GLN A 208 3.55 -13.23 -15.39
CA GLN A 208 5.01 -13.40 -15.44
C GLN A 208 5.74 -12.11 -15.03
N GLY A 209 5.29 -11.49 -13.93
CA GLY A 209 5.67 -10.14 -13.53
C GLY A 209 7.17 -9.87 -13.69
N SER A 210 7.53 -9.03 -14.65
CA SER A 210 8.91 -8.62 -14.91
C SER A 210 9.12 -7.22 -14.34
N GLY A 211 9.90 -7.14 -13.25
CA GLY A 211 10.45 -5.86 -12.81
C GLY A 211 11.43 -5.38 -13.87
N TRP A 212 11.22 -4.19 -14.43
CA TRP A 212 12.14 -3.63 -15.41
C TRP A 212 13.50 -3.35 -14.77
N HIS A 213 14.56 -3.86 -15.41
CA HIS A 213 15.95 -3.77 -14.96
C HIS A 213 16.50 -2.34 -15.03
N THR A 214 16.20 -1.49 -14.06
CA THR A 214 16.99 -0.25 -13.86
C THR A 214 17.53 -0.07 -12.44
N LYS A 215 17.14 -0.92 -11.49
CA LYS A 215 17.82 -1.24 -10.21
C LYS A 215 17.05 -2.40 -9.58
N GLN A 216 17.71 -3.39 -8.97
CA GLN A 216 17.06 -4.59 -8.45
C GLN A 216 16.06 -4.24 -7.31
N ALA A 217 14.77 -4.12 -7.64
CA ALA A 217 13.69 -4.13 -6.67
C ALA A 217 13.19 -5.58 -6.50
N ARG A 218 13.09 -6.05 -5.26
CA ARG A 218 12.62 -7.41 -4.92
C ARG A 218 11.24 -7.29 -4.28
N PHE A 219 10.24 -7.93 -4.87
CA PHE A 219 8.85 -7.81 -4.42
C PHE A 219 8.39 -9.08 -3.67
N ALA A 220 7.60 -8.87 -2.63
CA ALA A 220 6.80 -9.88 -1.95
C ALA A 220 5.33 -9.44 -2.01
N ALA A 221 4.41 -10.35 -2.26
CA ALA A 221 3.00 -10.04 -2.45
C ALA A 221 2.11 -10.69 -1.39
N SER A 222 1.06 -9.98 -0.98
CA SER A 222 -0.03 -10.50 -0.14
C SER A 222 -1.38 -10.12 -0.75
N ASP A 223 -2.29 -11.08 -0.86
CA ASP A 223 -3.65 -10.84 -1.33
C ASP A 223 -4.56 -10.43 -0.15
N ALA A 224 -5.46 -9.49 -0.41
CA ALA A 224 -6.63 -9.21 0.40
C ALA A 224 -7.87 -9.48 -0.47
N SER A 225 -8.38 -10.72 -0.39
CA SER A 225 -9.56 -11.19 -1.13
C SER A 225 -10.84 -11.03 -0.32
#